data_AF-A0A1G0YID6-F1
#
_entry.id   AF-A0A1G0YID6-F1
#
_cell.length_a   1.000
_cell.length_b   1.000
_cell.length_c   1.000
_cell.angle_alpha   90.00
_cell.angle_beta   90.00
_cell.angle_gamma   90.00
#
_symmetry.space_group_name_H-M   'P 1'
#
loop_
_entity.id
_entity.type
_entity.pdbx_description
1 polymer ?
#
loop_
_entity_poly.entity_id
_entity_poly.type
_entity_poly.pdbx_seq_one_letter_code
_entity_poly.pdbx_strand_id
1 'polypeptide(L)'
;MRYVKKMLSDDSAQALVEFALVIPFLLLLLFALIQSLLIAQAAQLGNYAAYAAARVYAVRSGVAGLDGDAEEYAKKAAALVYAPVSKLMLNEAAALPGGVDGLLSGGFPDFVDNAAEIGEGFLTAYYIRLSSAGGGDFRVSRSGSPEQVKVELDFAYPIFLPGLAEAWSLVAGERNMKTHLQDMNVASDSAAADLASPYPYVIVKSKCTMGYEPWSGTPRQGKTVSSDAATDPSLAQHIQDIEAAKQALDAAVAAEKAAYDQWVIAQNNLAAAQAAYDADPSPANLAALNAAKDAEEAAHNNYLAKKAEREQREEEYEDLIGM
;
A
#
# COMPACT_ATOMS: atom_id res chain seq x y z
N MET A 1 -56.01 39.58 -10.16
CA MET A 1 -55.15 38.91 -9.15
C MET A 1 -55.24 37.38 -9.12
N ARG A 2 -56.31 36.69 -9.57
CA ARG A 2 -56.36 35.20 -9.58
C ARG A 2 -55.48 34.53 -10.64
N TYR A 3 -55.24 35.16 -11.79
CA TYR A 3 -54.41 34.60 -12.87
C TYR A 3 -52.91 34.56 -12.54
N VAL A 4 -52.39 35.58 -11.83
CA VAL A 4 -50.98 35.65 -11.43
C VAL A 4 -50.58 34.53 -10.45
N LYS A 5 -51.51 34.12 -9.57
CA LYS A 5 -51.25 33.06 -8.59
C LYS A 5 -51.18 31.65 -9.20
N LYS A 6 -51.79 31.44 -10.38
CA LYS A 6 -51.76 30.17 -11.11
C LYS A 6 -50.51 30.03 -11.99
N MET A 7 -50.07 31.13 -12.62
CA MET A 7 -48.78 31.16 -13.34
C MET A 7 -47.60 30.91 -12.39
N LEU A 8 -47.60 31.53 -11.21
CA LEU A 8 -46.54 31.30 -10.20
C LEU A 8 -46.50 29.86 -9.65
N SER A 9 -47.62 29.10 -9.68
CA SER A 9 -47.60 27.70 -9.24
C SER A 9 -47.06 26.75 -10.29
N ASP A 10 -47.32 27.02 -11.57
CA ASP A 10 -46.89 26.15 -12.67
C ASP A 10 -45.36 26.26 -12.90
N ASP A 11 -44.78 27.46 -12.79
CA ASP A 11 -43.33 27.67 -12.87
C ASP A 11 -42.57 26.94 -11.75
N SER A 12 -43.17 26.86 -10.56
CA SER A 12 -42.57 26.15 -9.41
C SER A 12 -42.56 24.63 -9.59
N ALA A 13 -43.58 24.06 -10.25
CA ALA A 13 -43.66 22.62 -10.51
C ALA A 13 -42.67 22.21 -11.61
N GLN A 14 -42.55 23.02 -12.67
CA GLN A 14 -41.56 22.78 -13.73
C GLN A 14 -40.13 22.90 -13.18
N ALA A 15 -39.83 23.94 -12.40
CA ALA A 15 -38.51 24.11 -11.79
C ALA A 15 -38.13 22.93 -10.88
N LEU A 16 -39.10 22.35 -10.16
CA LEU A 16 -38.87 21.18 -9.32
C LEU A 16 -38.58 19.91 -10.13
N VAL A 17 -39.26 19.71 -11.26
CA VAL A 17 -38.99 18.59 -12.17
C VAL A 17 -37.64 18.74 -12.85
N GLU A 18 -37.29 19.94 -13.32
CA GLU A 18 -35.98 20.23 -13.90
C GLU A 18 -34.87 19.99 -12.88
N PHE A 19 -35.02 20.48 -11.65
CA PHE A 19 -34.06 20.22 -10.57
C PHE A 19 -33.93 18.72 -10.27
N ALA A 20 -35.04 18.00 -10.20
CA ALA A 20 -35.07 16.57 -9.90
C ALA A 20 -34.41 15.71 -10.99
N LEU A 21 -34.38 16.15 -12.25
CA LEU A 21 -33.75 15.43 -13.36
C LEU A 21 -32.32 15.88 -13.63
N VAL A 22 -32.06 17.20 -13.62
CA VAL A 22 -30.77 17.78 -13.99
C VAL A 22 -29.71 17.50 -12.94
N ILE A 23 -30.04 17.58 -11.65
CA ILE A 23 -29.04 17.35 -10.59
C ILE A 23 -28.49 15.92 -10.59
N PRO A 24 -29.32 14.86 -10.63
CA PRO A 24 -28.79 13.51 -10.73
C PRO A 24 -27.93 13.29 -11.98
N PHE A 25 -28.29 13.87 -13.11
CA PHE A 25 -27.49 13.77 -14.34
C PHE A 25 -26.13 14.47 -14.20
N LEU A 26 -26.10 15.68 -13.63
CA LEU A 26 -24.86 16.41 -13.36
C LEU A 26 -23.98 15.67 -12.33
N LEU A 27 -24.57 15.08 -11.29
CA LEU A 27 -23.86 14.26 -10.31
C LEU A 27 -23.28 12.99 -10.94
N LEU A 28 -24.03 12.32 -11.82
CA LEU A 28 -23.54 11.15 -12.54
C LEU A 28 -22.35 11.50 -13.44
N LEU A 29 -22.42 12.62 -14.16
CA LEU A 29 -21.30 13.13 -14.97
C LEU A 29 -20.07 13.44 -14.10
N LEU A 30 -20.28 14.09 -12.95
CA LEU A 30 -19.21 14.40 -12.00
C LEU A 30 -18.55 13.11 -11.47
N PHE A 31 -19.34 12.12 -11.07
CA PHE A 31 -18.79 10.83 -10.61
C PHE A 31 -18.08 10.07 -11.73
N ALA A 32 -18.58 10.12 -12.96
CA ALA A 32 -17.90 9.53 -14.11
C ALA A 32 -16.53 10.20 -14.38
N LEU A 33 -16.44 11.52 -14.23
CA LEU A 33 -15.17 12.26 -14.33
C LEU A 33 -14.20 11.86 -13.21
N ILE A 34 -14.65 11.81 -11.96
CA ILE A 34 -13.83 11.38 -10.82
C ILE A 34 -13.33 9.94 -11.05
N GLN A 35 -14.21 9.03 -11.46
CA GLN A 35 -13.85 7.65 -11.77
C GLN A 35 -12.81 7.55 -12.89
N SER A 36 -12.92 8.39 -13.92
CA SER A 36 -11.95 8.42 -15.02
C SER A 36 -10.57 8.87 -14.55
N LEU A 37 -10.52 9.86 -13.65
CA LEU A 37 -9.27 10.32 -13.02
C LEU A 37 -8.63 9.23 -12.16
N LEU A 38 -9.44 8.50 -11.38
CA LEU A 38 -8.97 7.38 -10.57
C LEU A 38 -8.41 6.24 -11.42
N ILE A 39 -9.05 5.90 -12.54
CA ILE A 39 -8.53 4.91 -13.50
C ILE A 39 -7.19 5.38 -14.10
N ALA A 40 -7.07 6.67 -14.43
CA ALA A 40 -5.82 7.24 -14.93
C ALA A 40 -4.71 7.17 -13.87
N GLN A 41 -5.02 7.45 -12.61
CA GLN A 41 -4.08 7.29 -11.48
C GLN A 41 -3.63 5.83 -11.33
N ALA A 42 -4.56 4.88 -11.38
CA ALA A 42 -4.25 3.45 -11.33
C ALA A 42 -3.35 3.00 -12.49
N ALA A 43 -3.54 3.58 -13.69
CA ALA A 43 -2.67 3.30 -14.84
C ALA A 43 -1.24 3.84 -14.65
N GLN A 44 -1.08 5.02 -14.06
CA GLN A 44 0.24 5.57 -13.72
C GLN A 44 0.96 4.71 -12.67
N LEU A 45 0.25 4.35 -11.59
CA LEU A 45 0.75 3.44 -10.57
C LEU A 45 1.10 2.08 -11.16
N GLY A 46 0.32 1.58 -12.11
CA GLY A 46 0.59 0.30 -12.75
C GLY A 46 1.88 0.25 -13.55
N ASN A 47 2.23 1.34 -14.24
CA ASN A 47 3.52 1.42 -14.92
C ASN A 47 4.68 1.40 -13.92
N TYR A 48 4.54 2.08 -12.79
CA TYR A 48 5.52 2.04 -11.70
C TYR A 48 5.58 0.67 -11.01
N ALA A 49 4.44 0.01 -10.81
CA ALA A 49 4.32 -1.33 -10.26
C ALA A 49 5.02 -2.36 -11.14
N ALA A 50 4.84 -2.28 -12.46
CA ALA A 50 5.52 -3.15 -13.43
C ALA A 50 7.04 -2.96 -13.39
N TYR A 51 7.49 -1.72 -13.25
CA TYR A 51 8.92 -1.39 -13.08
C TYR A 51 9.49 -1.94 -11.77
N ALA A 52 8.81 -1.73 -10.64
CA ALA A 52 9.23 -2.24 -9.34
C ALA A 52 9.30 -3.78 -9.32
N ALA A 53 8.28 -4.44 -9.88
CA ALA A 53 8.26 -5.88 -10.05
C ALA A 53 9.42 -6.38 -10.93
N ALA A 54 9.70 -5.71 -12.05
CA ALA A 54 10.81 -6.08 -12.92
C ALA A 54 12.16 -5.98 -12.21
N ARG A 55 12.36 -4.93 -11.39
CA ARG A 55 13.58 -4.77 -10.58
C ARG A 55 13.72 -5.86 -9.52
N VAL A 56 12.66 -6.13 -8.77
CA VAL A 56 12.69 -7.16 -7.72
C VAL A 56 12.92 -8.54 -8.32
N TYR A 57 12.27 -8.85 -9.45
CA TYR A 57 12.51 -10.09 -10.17
C TYR A 57 13.97 -10.20 -10.62
N ALA A 58 14.51 -9.15 -11.26
CA ALA A 58 15.89 -9.12 -11.73
C ALA A 58 16.89 -9.35 -10.59
N VAL A 59 16.71 -8.70 -9.45
CA VAL A 59 17.60 -8.88 -8.30
C VAL A 59 17.47 -10.29 -7.72
N ARG A 60 16.26 -10.82 -7.56
CA ARG A 60 16.02 -12.13 -6.92
C ARG A 60 16.40 -13.32 -7.79
N SER A 61 16.15 -13.25 -9.10
CA SER A 61 16.55 -14.29 -10.06
C SER A 61 18.07 -14.34 -10.29
N GLY A 62 18.81 -13.32 -9.87
CA GLY A 62 20.28 -13.34 -9.84
C GLY A 62 20.87 -14.11 -8.66
N VAL A 63 20.07 -14.44 -7.63
CA VAL A 63 20.55 -15.10 -6.41
C VAL A 63 20.35 -16.61 -6.54
N ALA A 64 21.45 -17.36 -6.52
CA ALA A 64 21.42 -18.82 -6.63
C ALA A 64 20.50 -19.46 -5.58
N GLY A 65 19.54 -20.27 -6.06
CA GLY A 65 18.59 -20.99 -5.21
C GLY A 65 17.26 -20.27 -4.92
N LEU A 66 17.04 -19.06 -5.46
CA LEU A 66 15.80 -18.29 -5.26
C LEU A 66 14.96 -18.07 -6.54
N ASP A 67 15.29 -18.77 -7.64
CA ASP A 67 14.60 -18.60 -8.93
C ASP A 67 13.09 -18.89 -8.85
N GLY A 68 12.69 -19.84 -8.00
CA GLY A 68 11.28 -20.19 -7.78
C GLY A 68 10.47 -19.09 -7.10
N ASP A 69 11.11 -18.30 -6.23
CA ASP A 69 10.42 -17.30 -5.42
C ASP A 69 10.46 -15.90 -6.08
N ALA A 70 11.35 -15.68 -7.04
CA ALA A 70 11.57 -14.38 -7.67
C ALA A 70 10.28 -13.77 -8.27
N GLU A 71 9.44 -14.61 -8.88
CA GLU A 71 8.15 -14.19 -9.44
C GLU A 71 7.17 -13.77 -8.34
N GLU A 72 7.12 -14.51 -7.23
CA GLU A 72 6.27 -14.20 -6.08
C GLU A 72 6.67 -12.87 -5.44
N TYR A 73 7.97 -12.64 -5.21
CA TYR A 73 8.48 -11.38 -4.69
C TYR A 73 8.22 -10.20 -5.64
N ALA A 74 8.34 -10.42 -6.95
CA ALA A 74 8.00 -9.41 -7.94
C ALA A 74 6.51 -9.04 -7.90
N LYS A 75 5.63 -10.04 -7.75
CA LYS A 75 4.19 -9.81 -7.57
C LYS A 75 3.88 -9.08 -6.26
N LYS A 76 4.54 -9.42 -5.15
CA LYS A 76 4.44 -8.69 -3.87
C LYS A 76 4.86 -7.23 -4.02
N ALA A 77 5.93 -6.96 -4.76
CA ALA A 77 6.37 -5.59 -5.04
C ALA A 77 5.34 -4.80 -5.85
N ALA A 78 4.75 -5.40 -6.89
CA ALA A 78 3.65 -4.77 -7.63
C ALA A 78 2.44 -4.50 -6.72
N ALA A 79 2.06 -5.46 -5.88
CA ALA A 79 0.94 -5.32 -4.96
C ALA A 79 1.15 -4.19 -3.94
N LEU A 80 2.37 -4.01 -3.42
CA LEU A 80 2.70 -2.90 -2.51
C LEU A 80 2.53 -1.53 -3.20
N VAL A 81 2.90 -1.41 -4.47
CA VAL A 81 2.69 -0.17 -5.24
C VAL A 81 1.21 0.12 -5.46
N TYR A 82 0.39 -0.91 -5.68
CA TYR A 82 -1.06 -0.76 -5.84
C TYR A 82 -1.83 -0.59 -4.52
N ALA A 83 -1.22 -0.93 -3.38
CA ALA A 83 -1.89 -0.91 -2.08
C ALA A 83 -2.71 0.37 -1.81
N PRO A 84 -2.23 1.59 -2.10
CA PRO A 84 -3.00 2.82 -1.83
C PRO A 84 -4.29 2.98 -2.64
N VAL A 85 -4.40 2.31 -3.79
CA VAL A 85 -5.57 2.37 -4.69
C VAL A 85 -6.39 1.08 -4.69
N SER A 86 -5.92 0.06 -3.97
CA SER A 86 -6.63 -1.17 -3.74
C SER A 86 -7.48 -1.04 -2.49
N LYS A 87 -8.78 -0.85 -2.65
CA LYS A 87 -9.73 -0.91 -1.54
C LYS A 87 -10.64 -2.13 -1.68
N LEU A 88 -11.00 -2.75 -0.55
CA LEU A 88 -12.09 -3.71 -0.54
C LEU A 88 -13.41 -2.98 -0.78
N MET A 89 -14.23 -3.55 -1.65
CA MET A 89 -15.59 -3.08 -1.85
C MET A 89 -16.51 -3.70 -0.78
N LEU A 90 -17.66 -3.06 -0.52
CA LEU A 90 -18.57 -3.34 0.62
C LEU A 90 -19.04 -4.81 0.78
N ASN A 91 -18.80 -5.68 -0.20
CA ASN A 91 -19.13 -7.11 -0.15
C ASN A 91 -17.95 -8.06 -0.44
N GLU A 92 -16.75 -7.53 -0.72
CA GLU A 92 -15.58 -8.37 -0.99
C GLU A 92 -14.89 -8.84 0.29
N ALA A 93 -15.00 -8.07 1.38
CA ALA A 93 -14.47 -8.46 2.69
C ALA A 93 -15.08 -9.78 3.19
N ALA A 94 -16.32 -10.08 2.82
CA ALA A 94 -17.01 -11.33 3.16
C ALA A 94 -16.53 -12.54 2.33
N ALA A 95 -15.87 -12.31 1.19
CA ALA A 95 -15.35 -13.37 0.32
C ALA A 95 -13.96 -13.87 0.72
N LEU A 96 -13.27 -13.16 1.62
CA LEU A 96 -11.95 -13.56 2.10
C LEU A 96 -12.07 -14.70 3.14
N PRO A 97 -11.46 -15.87 2.91
CA PRO A 97 -11.50 -16.98 3.85
C PRO A 97 -10.79 -16.59 5.16
N GLY A 98 -11.56 -16.47 6.24
CA GLY A 98 -11.07 -16.08 7.58
C GLY A 98 -11.32 -14.61 7.96
N GLY A 99 -11.98 -13.82 7.08
CA GLY A 99 -12.16 -12.39 7.29
C GLY A 99 -10.84 -11.61 7.22
N VAL A 100 -10.93 -10.28 7.29
CA VAL A 100 -9.75 -9.39 7.29
C VAL A 100 -8.83 -9.71 8.48
N ASP A 101 -9.41 -10.09 9.62
CA ASP A 101 -8.69 -10.48 10.84
C ASP A 101 -7.84 -11.75 10.68
N GLY A 102 -8.31 -12.72 9.89
CA GLY A 102 -7.57 -13.98 9.65
C GLY A 102 -6.30 -13.78 8.85
N LEU A 103 -6.29 -12.81 7.92
CA LEU A 103 -5.19 -12.52 7.01
C LEU A 103 -4.10 -11.60 7.63
N LEU A 104 -4.46 -10.76 8.60
CA LEU A 104 -3.54 -9.85 9.28
C LEU A 104 -2.81 -10.49 10.46
N SER A 105 -3.16 -11.72 10.85
CA SER A 105 -2.52 -12.47 11.95
C SER A 105 -1.04 -12.84 11.73
N GLY A 106 -0.49 -12.57 10.54
CA GLY A 106 0.87 -12.94 10.11
C GLY A 106 2.03 -12.03 10.54
N GLY A 107 1.82 -11.07 11.44
CA GLY A 107 2.92 -10.29 12.03
C GLY A 107 3.46 -9.16 11.15
N PHE A 108 2.62 -8.19 10.82
CA PHE A 108 3.11 -6.87 10.41
C PHE A 108 3.45 -6.05 11.68
N PRO A 109 4.57 -5.30 11.72
CA PRO A 109 4.90 -4.44 12.85
C PRO A 109 3.93 -3.25 12.96
N ASP A 110 3.56 -2.90 14.19
CA ASP A 110 2.65 -1.81 14.57
C ASP A 110 3.06 -0.42 14.03
N PHE A 111 2.32 0.11 13.04
CA PHE A 111 2.34 1.50 12.54
C PHE A 111 0.88 2.03 12.42
N VAL A 112 0.17 1.97 13.55
CA VAL A 112 -1.23 1.55 13.71
C VAL A 112 -2.31 2.60 13.40
N ASP A 113 -2.38 3.07 12.16
CA ASP A 113 -3.66 3.45 11.53
C ASP A 113 -3.51 3.43 9.99
N ASN A 114 -2.44 4.05 9.47
CA ASN A 114 -2.12 4.02 8.04
C ASN A 114 -1.61 2.64 7.58
N ALA A 115 -0.98 1.85 8.46
CA ALA A 115 -0.51 0.52 8.12
C ALA A 115 -1.65 -0.49 7.93
N ALA A 116 -2.79 -0.30 8.60
CA ALA A 116 -3.96 -1.14 8.41
C ALA A 116 -4.55 -0.94 7.00
N GLU A 117 -4.68 0.32 6.56
CA GLU A 117 -5.15 0.65 5.21
C GLU A 117 -4.18 0.15 4.13
N ILE A 118 -2.87 0.31 4.33
CA ILE A 118 -1.86 -0.20 3.39
C ILE A 118 -1.84 -1.74 3.40
N GLY A 119 -1.99 -2.37 4.56
CA GLY A 119 -2.06 -3.82 4.71
C GLY A 119 -3.27 -4.42 3.98
N GLU A 120 -4.46 -3.88 4.24
CA GLU A 120 -5.68 -4.26 3.53
C GLU A 120 -5.54 -4.06 2.02
N GLY A 121 -5.00 -2.91 1.61
CA GLY A 121 -4.80 -2.60 0.21
C GLY A 121 -3.79 -3.53 -0.46
N PHE A 122 -2.70 -3.87 0.21
CA PHE A 122 -1.73 -4.85 -0.26
C PHE A 122 -2.36 -6.22 -0.47
N LEU A 123 -3.10 -6.72 0.52
CA LEU A 123 -3.75 -8.03 0.44
C LEU A 123 -4.78 -8.07 -0.68
N THR A 124 -5.57 -7.00 -0.80
CA THR A 124 -6.54 -6.83 -1.89
C THR A 124 -5.84 -6.81 -3.24
N ALA A 125 -4.77 -6.03 -3.38
CA ALA A 125 -3.98 -5.98 -4.61
C ALA A 125 -3.45 -7.37 -4.99
N TYR A 126 -2.85 -8.08 -4.02
CA TYR A 126 -2.14 -9.33 -4.25
C TYR A 126 -3.06 -10.52 -4.53
N TYR A 127 -4.05 -10.74 -3.66
CA TYR A 127 -4.92 -11.91 -3.68
C TYR A 127 -6.16 -11.75 -4.56
N ILE A 128 -6.63 -10.52 -4.77
CA ILE A 128 -7.83 -10.26 -5.57
C ILE A 128 -7.38 -9.66 -6.91
N ARG A 129 -6.83 -8.44 -6.89
CA ARG A 129 -6.74 -7.59 -8.09
C ARG A 129 -5.66 -7.99 -9.10
N LEU A 130 -4.59 -8.65 -8.65
CA LEU A 130 -3.51 -9.21 -9.49
C LEU A 130 -3.59 -10.74 -9.63
N SER A 131 -4.68 -11.35 -9.17
CA SER A 131 -4.92 -12.78 -9.33
C SER A 131 -5.87 -13.02 -10.49
N SER A 132 -5.68 -14.13 -11.20
CA SER A 132 -6.63 -14.61 -12.20
C SER A 132 -8.03 -14.86 -11.62
N ALA A 133 -8.10 -15.25 -10.34
CA ALA A 133 -9.35 -15.44 -9.62
C ALA A 133 -10.15 -14.13 -9.45
N GLY A 134 -9.48 -13.00 -9.20
CA GLY A 134 -10.12 -11.69 -9.09
C GLY A 134 -10.18 -10.90 -10.40
N GLY A 135 -9.94 -11.55 -11.53
CA GLY A 135 -10.00 -10.96 -12.87
C GLY A 135 -8.72 -10.25 -13.33
N GLY A 136 -7.68 -10.21 -12.51
CA GLY A 136 -6.37 -9.69 -12.88
C GLY A 136 -5.44 -10.76 -13.44
N ASP A 137 -4.19 -10.38 -13.71
CA ASP A 137 -3.13 -11.32 -14.07
C ASP A 137 -1.76 -10.71 -13.78
N PHE A 138 -0.79 -11.58 -13.51
CA PHE A 138 0.60 -11.21 -13.31
C PHE A 138 1.48 -12.17 -14.09
N ARG A 139 2.27 -11.66 -15.02
CA ARG A 139 3.16 -12.49 -15.85
C ARG A 139 4.55 -11.90 -15.88
N VAL A 140 5.55 -12.74 -15.66
CA VAL A 140 6.95 -12.43 -15.91
C VAL A 140 7.46 -13.32 -17.03
N SER A 141 8.15 -12.72 -17.99
CA SER A 141 8.81 -13.45 -19.06
C SER A 141 10.23 -12.92 -19.26
N ARG A 142 11.13 -13.80 -19.69
CA ARG A 142 12.51 -13.46 -20.03
C ARG A 142 12.71 -13.66 -21.53
N SER A 143 13.28 -12.67 -22.21
CA SER A 143 13.56 -12.76 -23.65
C SER A 143 14.66 -11.81 -24.08
N GLY A 144 15.24 -12.03 -25.27
CA GLY A 144 16.22 -11.13 -25.87
C GLY A 144 17.69 -11.46 -25.60
N SER A 145 18.58 -10.72 -26.26
CA SER A 145 20.04 -10.71 -26.04
C SER A 145 20.53 -9.26 -26.20
N PRO A 146 20.94 -8.56 -25.12
CA PRO A 146 21.02 -9.03 -23.73
C PRO A 146 19.65 -9.44 -23.17
N GLU A 147 19.65 -10.30 -22.15
CA GLU A 147 18.44 -10.81 -21.50
C GLU A 147 17.56 -9.63 -21.03
N GLN A 148 16.25 -9.72 -21.18
CA GLN A 148 15.32 -8.68 -20.75
C GLN A 148 14.23 -9.32 -19.91
N VAL A 149 13.95 -8.71 -18.76
CA VAL A 149 12.82 -9.07 -17.91
C VAL A 149 11.63 -8.25 -18.35
N LYS A 150 10.61 -8.92 -18.85
CA LYS A 150 9.33 -8.34 -19.24
C LYS A 150 8.28 -8.71 -18.20
N VAL A 151 7.71 -7.70 -17.55
CA VAL A 151 6.59 -7.84 -16.61
C VAL A 151 5.34 -7.27 -17.24
N GLU A 152 4.26 -8.05 -17.22
CA GLU A 152 2.92 -7.65 -17.65
C GLU A 152 1.94 -7.80 -16.47
N LEU A 153 1.21 -6.73 -16.18
CA LEU A 153 0.24 -6.64 -15.10
C LEU A 153 -1.13 -6.33 -15.71
N ASP A 154 -2.11 -7.16 -15.42
CA ASP A 154 -3.52 -6.88 -15.66
C ASP A 154 -4.16 -6.65 -14.28
N PHE A 155 -4.39 -5.39 -13.90
CA PHE A 155 -4.94 -5.04 -12.59
C PHE A 155 -6.45 -4.77 -12.71
N ALA A 156 -7.27 -5.54 -11.98
CA ALA A 156 -8.73 -5.43 -12.03
C ALA A 156 -9.25 -4.26 -11.18
N TYR A 157 -9.24 -3.03 -11.70
CA TYR A 157 -9.65 -1.83 -10.96
C TYR A 157 -11.18 -1.71 -10.83
N PRO A 158 -11.75 -1.70 -9.62
CA PRO A 158 -13.20 -1.61 -9.44
C PRO A 158 -13.74 -0.22 -9.83
N ILE A 159 -14.93 -0.19 -10.43
CA ILE A 159 -15.65 1.05 -10.73
C ILE A 159 -16.50 1.44 -9.52
N PHE A 160 -16.18 2.58 -8.90
CA PHE A 160 -16.90 3.12 -7.76
C PHE A 160 -17.71 4.35 -8.17
N LEU A 161 -19.01 4.15 -8.36
CA LEU A 161 -19.97 5.23 -8.53
C LEU A 161 -20.86 5.27 -7.27
N PRO A 162 -20.74 6.30 -6.41
CA PRO A 162 -21.57 6.44 -5.22
C PRO A 162 -23.06 6.32 -5.54
N GLY A 163 -23.80 5.56 -4.73
CA GLY A 163 -25.22 5.25 -4.96
C GLY A 163 -25.49 4.21 -6.05
N LEU A 164 -24.55 3.98 -6.97
CA LEU A 164 -24.66 2.93 -7.98
C LEU A 164 -24.32 1.56 -7.40
N ALA A 165 -23.44 1.47 -6.39
CA ALA A 165 -23.20 0.22 -5.66
C ALA A 165 -24.48 -0.29 -4.94
N GLU A 166 -25.22 0.61 -4.29
CA GLU A 166 -26.50 0.31 -3.64
C GLU A 166 -27.59 0.01 -4.68
N ALA A 167 -27.66 0.82 -5.75
CA ALA A 167 -28.56 0.54 -6.87
C ALA A 167 -28.24 -0.79 -7.55
N TRP A 168 -26.97 -1.19 -7.61
CA TRP A 168 -26.56 -2.48 -8.16
C TRP A 168 -26.99 -3.63 -7.27
N SER A 169 -26.86 -3.50 -5.94
CA SER A 169 -27.43 -4.49 -5.01
C SER A 169 -28.96 -4.59 -5.10
N LEU A 170 -29.64 -3.48 -5.39
CA LEU A 170 -31.09 -3.43 -5.62
C LEU A 170 -31.50 -4.07 -6.95
N VAL A 171 -30.79 -3.77 -8.04
CA VAL A 171 -31.09 -4.24 -9.40
C VAL A 171 -30.67 -5.70 -9.59
N ALA A 172 -29.52 -6.09 -9.05
CA ALA A 172 -28.99 -7.44 -9.18
C ALA A 172 -29.59 -8.42 -8.16
N GLY A 173 -30.36 -7.91 -7.18
CA GLY A 173 -30.99 -8.69 -6.13
C GLY A 173 -30.00 -9.21 -5.09
N GLU A 174 -30.29 -8.99 -3.81
CA GLU A 174 -29.51 -9.48 -2.65
C GLU A 174 -29.29 -11.01 -2.62
N ARG A 175 -30.02 -11.77 -3.46
CA ARG A 175 -29.96 -13.23 -3.54
C ARG A 175 -29.90 -13.65 -5.00
N ASN A 176 -28.68 -13.96 -5.50
CA ASN A 176 -28.37 -14.82 -6.66
C ASN A 176 -27.37 -14.28 -7.70
N MET A 177 -26.67 -13.16 -7.48
CA MET A 177 -25.52 -12.86 -8.39
C MET A 177 -24.46 -13.96 -8.36
N LYS A 178 -24.16 -14.51 -7.18
CA LYS A 178 -23.19 -15.60 -7.04
C LYS A 178 -23.64 -16.85 -7.82
N THR A 179 -24.91 -17.20 -7.73
CA THR A 179 -25.52 -18.33 -8.44
C THR A 179 -25.57 -18.11 -9.96
N HIS A 180 -25.92 -16.90 -10.41
CA HIS A 180 -25.97 -16.58 -11.85
C HIS A 180 -24.58 -16.40 -12.49
N LEU A 181 -23.59 -15.90 -11.74
CA LEU A 181 -22.20 -15.88 -12.19
C LEU A 181 -21.62 -17.30 -12.24
N GLN A 182 -21.94 -18.17 -11.27
CA GLN A 182 -21.58 -19.60 -11.32
C GLN A 182 -22.22 -20.31 -12.52
N ASP A 183 -23.49 -20.03 -12.83
CA ASP A 183 -24.20 -20.56 -14.00
C ASP A 183 -23.69 -20.00 -15.34
N MET A 184 -23.06 -18.83 -15.34
CA MET A 184 -22.41 -18.27 -16.53
C MET A 184 -20.97 -18.74 -16.71
N ASN A 185 -20.33 -19.22 -15.64
CA ASN A 185 -18.90 -19.57 -15.60
C ASN A 185 -18.67 -21.09 -15.50
N VAL A 186 -19.50 -21.88 -16.21
CA VAL A 186 -19.60 -23.36 -16.20
C VAL A 186 -18.31 -24.10 -16.61
N ALA A 187 -17.17 -23.42 -16.75
CA ALA A 187 -15.88 -24.03 -17.04
C ALA A 187 -14.72 -23.59 -16.13
N SER A 188 -14.97 -22.74 -15.12
CA SER A 188 -13.90 -22.27 -14.21
C SER A 188 -14.02 -22.94 -12.83
N ASP A 189 -12.89 -23.43 -12.29
CA ASP A 189 -12.79 -23.99 -10.95
C ASP A 189 -13.53 -23.12 -9.92
N SER A 190 -14.48 -23.73 -9.20
CA SER A 190 -15.43 -23.06 -8.29
C SER A 190 -14.81 -22.11 -7.25
N ALA A 191 -13.53 -22.27 -6.91
CA ALA A 191 -12.83 -21.37 -5.98
C ALA A 191 -12.49 -20.00 -6.60
N ALA A 192 -12.26 -19.92 -7.92
CA ALA A 192 -11.97 -18.65 -8.60
C ALA A 192 -13.22 -17.78 -8.76
N ALA A 193 -14.39 -18.40 -8.98
CA ALA A 193 -15.67 -17.70 -9.08
C ALA A 193 -16.07 -16.99 -7.78
N ASP A 194 -15.64 -17.51 -6.63
CA ASP A 194 -15.93 -16.95 -5.32
C ASP A 194 -15.09 -15.69 -4.98
N LEU A 195 -13.97 -15.49 -5.68
CA LEU A 195 -13.07 -14.32 -5.55
C LEU A 195 -13.32 -13.25 -6.62
N ALA A 196 -14.16 -13.53 -7.62
CA ALA A 196 -14.53 -12.55 -8.63
C ALA A 196 -15.34 -11.42 -7.99
N SER A 197 -14.86 -10.19 -8.16
CA SER A 197 -15.57 -9.00 -7.66
C SER A 197 -16.99 -8.96 -8.22
N PRO A 198 -18.04 -8.80 -7.39
CA PRO A 198 -19.40 -8.61 -7.88
C PRO A 198 -19.62 -7.23 -8.50
N TYR A 199 -18.62 -6.33 -8.40
CA TYR A 199 -18.68 -4.98 -8.94
C TYR A 199 -18.11 -4.93 -10.35
N PRO A 200 -18.62 -4.06 -11.24
CA PRO A 200 -17.99 -3.81 -12.52
C PRO A 200 -16.57 -3.31 -12.29
N TYR A 201 -15.62 -3.83 -13.07
CA TYR A 201 -14.23 -3.43 -13.02
C TYR A 201 -13.69 -3.17 -14.43
N VAL A 202 -12.58 -2.43 -14.50
CA VAL A 202 -11.78 -2.27 -15.72
C VAL A 202 -10.42 -2.91 -15.53
N ILE A 203 -9.89 -3.54 -16.57
CA ILE A 203 -8.53 -4.06 -16.54
C ILE A 203 -7.56 -2.94 -16.91
N VAL A 204 -6.77 -2.53 -15.94
CA VAL A 204 -5.65 -1.60 -16.13
C VAL A 204 -4.43 -2.42 -16.52
N LYS A 205 -4.05 -2.33 -17.79
CA LYS A 205 -2.88 -3.04 -18.33
C LYS A 205 -1.63 -2.21 -18.19
N SER A 206 -0.60 -2.79 -17.60
CA SER A 206 0.71 -2.18 -17.48
C SER A 206 1.79 -3.15 -17.90
N LYS A 207 2.84 -2.63 -18.53
CA LYS A 207 3.97 -3.44 -19.00
C LYS A 207 5.28 -2.70 -18.78
N CYS A 208 6.29 -3.45 -18.37
CA CYS A 208 7.66 -2.95 -18.28
C CYS A 208 8.59 -3.99 -18.91
N THR A 209 9.53 -3.52 -19.72
CA THR A 209 10.65 -4.33 -20.20
C THR A 209 11.92 -3.67 -19.72
N MET A 210 12.71 -4.40 -18.92
CA MET A 210 13.97 -3.91 -18.38
C MET A 210 15.12 -4.76 -18.92
N GLY A 211 16.18 -4.11 -19.40
CA GLY A 211 17.42 -4.79 -19.73
C GLY A 211 18.01 -5.43 -18.47
N TYR A 212 18.26 -6.73 -18.53
CA TYR A 212 18.85 -7.51 -17.47
C TYR A 212 20.17 -8.10 -17.96
N GLU A 213 21.20 -7.86 -17.18
CA GLU A 213 22.37 -8.71 -17.20
C GLU A 213 22.35 -9.47 -15.87
N PRO A 214 22.80 -10.73 -15.79
CA PRO A 214 22.87 -11.46 -14.53
C PRO A 214 23.71 -10.71 -13.48
N TRP A 215 23.28 -10.74 -12.23
CA TRP A 215 24.09 -10.27 -11.12
C TRP A 215 25.15 -11.33 -10.78
N SER A 216 26.42 -11.09 -11.09
CA SER A 216 27.49 -12.09 -10.91
C SER A 216 27.99 -12.24 -9.48
N GLY A 217 27.29 -11.68 -8.48
CA GLY A 217 27.69 -11.70 -7.06
C GLY A 217 28.86 -10.77 -6.71
N THR A 218 29.62 -10.31 -7.70
CA THR A 218 30.57 -9.19 -7.57
C THR A 218 29.89 -7.87 -7.96
N PRO A 219 30.15 -6.76 -7.24
CA PRO A 219 29.74 -5.44 -7.71
C PRO A 219 30.17 -5.28 -9.16
N ARG A 220 29.25 -4.89 -10.05
CA ARG A 220 29.65 -4.57 -11.42
C ARG A 220 30.62 -3.41 -11.34
N GLN A 221 31.86 -3.64 -11.76
CA GLN A 221 32.63 -2.54 -12.30
C GLN A 221 31.83 -2.07 -13.51
N GLY A 222 31.19 -0.92 -13.39
CA GLY A 222 30.51 -0.34 -14.54
C GLY A 222 31.46 -0.38 -15.73
N LYS A 223 30.98 -0.78 -16.90
CA LYS A 223 31.58 -0.31 -18.16
C LYS A 223 31.30 1.19 -18.31
N THR A 224 31.60 1.97 -17.27
CA THR A 224 31.73 3.40 -17.32
C THR A 224 33.17 3.64 -17.68
N VAL A 225 33.38 4.22 -18.88
CA VAL A 225 34.54 5.04 -19.29
C VAL A 225 35.94 4.53 -18.90
N SER A 226 36.79 4.28 -19.90
CA SER A 226 38.27 4.22 -19.83
C SER A 226 38.88 3.86 -18.47
N SER A 227 39.55 2.72 -18.39
CA SER A 227 40.30 2.19 -17.23
C SER A 227 41.34 3.13 -16.59
N ASP A 228 41.45 4.38 -17.03
CA ASP A 228 42.30 5.43 -16.49
C ASP A 228 41.66 6.17 -15.30
N ALA A 229 40.35 6.01 -15.05
CA ALA A 229 39.66 6.61 -13.88
C ALA A 229 39.72 5.74 -12.61
N ALA A 230 40.20 4.49 -12.71
CA ALA A 230 40.25 3.53 -11.60
C ALA A 230 41.37 3.80 -10.57
N THR A 231 42.14 4.87 -10.75
CA THR A 231 43.26 5.26 -9.88
C THR A 231 43.10 6.65 -9.27
N ASP A 232 41.87 7.17 -9.17
CA ASP A 232 41.62 8.40 -8.43
C ASP A 232 41.55 8.10 -6.92
N PRO A 233 42.53 8.54 -6.09
CA PRO A 233 42.52 8.32 -4.65
C PRO A 233 41.27 8.91 -3.96
N SER A 234 40.61 9.89 -4.58
CA SER A 234 39.39 10.49 -4.04
C SER A 234 38.20 9.52 -4.05
N LEU A 235 38.13 8.58 -4.99
CA LEU A 235 37.04 7.60 -5.05
C LEU A 235 37.18 6.57 -3.93
N ALA A 236 38.40 6.11 -3.65
CA ALA A 236 38.66 5.18 -2.55
C ALA A 236 38.31 5.81 -1.19
N GLN A 237 38.65 7.09 -1.00
CA GLN A 237 38.26 7.84 0.19
C GLN A 237 36.74 7.98 0.29
N HIS A 238 36.07 8.35 -0.80
CA HIS A 238 34.62 8.52 -0.81
C HIS A 238 33.86 7.23 -0.48
N ILE A 239 34.34 6.07 -0.96
CA ILE A 239 33.77 4.76 -0.59
C ILE A 239 33.92 4.51 0.92
N GLN A 240 35.08 4.82 1.51
CA GLN A 240 35.28 4.70 2.95
C GLN A 240 34.36 5.63 3.75
N ASP A 241 34.13 6.84 3.25
CA ASP A 241 33.23 7.81 3.88
C ASP A 241 31.78 7.30 3.86
N ILE A 242 31.31 6.73 2.73
CA ILE A 242 29.99 6.10 2.61
C ILE A 242 29.86 4.91 3.57
N GLU A 243 30.87 4.04 3.67
CA GLU A 243 30.85 2.89 4.57
C GLU A 243 30.81 3.33 6.04
N ALA A 244 31.57 4.35 6.41
CA ALA A 244 31.57 4.92 7.76
C ALA A 244 30.21 5.57 8.10
N ALA A 245 29.64 6.34 7.17
CA ALA A 245 28.32 6.96 7.35
C ALA A 245 27.22 5.90 7.51
N LYS A 246 27.27 4.82 6.71
CA LYS A 246 26.35 3.69 6.85
C LYS A 246 26.44 3.03 8.22
N GLN A 247 27.66 2.76 8.71
CA GLN A 247 27.83 2.18 10.04
C GLN A 247 27.31 3.10 11.15
N ALA A 248 27.49 4.42 11.01
CA ALA A 248 26.95 5.40 11.93
C ALA A 248 25.40 5.42 11.91
N LEU A 249 24.79 5.34 10.72
CA LEU A 249 23.34 5.23 10.56
C LEU A 249 22.79 3.95 11.20
N ASP A 250 23.40 2.79 10.92
CA ASP A 250 23.00 1.50 11.51
C ASP A 250 23.08 1.54 13.06
N ALA A 251 24.11 2.19 13.60
CA ALA A 251 24.26 2.38 15.05
C ALA A 251 23.18 3.32 15.62
N ALA A 252 22.83 4.39 14.92
CA ALA A 252 21.77 5.31 15.32
C ALA A 252 20.39 4.64 15.32
N VAL A 253 20.09 3.83 14.30
CA VAL A 253 18.86 3.02 14.23
C VAL A 253 18.76 2.06 15.42
N ALA A 254 19.85 1.38 15.78
CA ALA A 254 19.89 0.50 16.94
C ALA A 254 19.70 1.26 18.27
N ALA A 255 20.28 2.47 18.38
CA ALA A 255 20.15 3.31 19.56
C ALA A 255 18.73 3.88 19.73
N GLU A 256 18.08 4.31 18.64
CA GLU A 256 16.68 4.73 18.64
C GLU A 256 15.77 3.59 19.09
N LYS A 257 15.96 2.39 18.53
CA LYS A 257 15.19 1.21 18.92
C LYS A 257 15.33 0.92 20.42
N ALA A 258 16.55 0.95 20.95
CA ALA A 258 16.79 0.72 22.38
C ALA A 258 16.12 1.81 23.25
N ALA A 259 16.12 3.07 22.82
CA ALA A 259 15.44 4.16 23.52
C ALA A 259 13.91 4.00 23.49
N TYR A 260 13.35 3.56 22.37
CA TYR A 260 11.93 3.23 22.24
C TYR A 260 11.54 2.09 23.19
N ASP A 261 12.31 1.01 23.25
CA ASP A 261 12.04 -0.12 24.16
C ASP A 261 12.02 0.34 25.64
N GLN A 262 12.91 1.26 26.03
CA GLN A 262 12.91 1.86 27.37
C GLN A 262 11.68 2.72 27.63
N TRP A 263 11.23 3.49 26.64
CA TRP A 263 10.02 4.28 26.74
C TRP A 263 8.77 3.40 26.92
N VAL A 264 8.66 2.29 26.19
CA VAL A 264 7.57 1.31 26.36
C VAL A 264 7.57 0.71 27.78
N ILE A 265 8.75 0.37 28.32
CA ILE A 265 8.88 -0.09 29.72
C ILE A 265 8.38 0.99 30.70
N ALA A 266 8.75 2.26 30.47
CA ALA A 266 8.33 3.36 31.32
C ALA A 266 6.80 3.60 31.27
N GLN A 267 6.17 3.46 30.10
CA GLN A 267 4.71 3.51 29.97
C GLN A 267 4.01 2.40 30.77
N ASN A 268 4.52 1.17 30.69
CA ASN A 268 3.98 0.05 31.47
C ASN A 268 4.10 0.30 32.98
N ASN A 269 5.21 0.87 33.44
CA ASN A 269 5.41 1.24 34.84
C ASN A 269 4.46 2.37 35.27
N LEU A 270 4.24 3.37 34.41
CA LEU A 270 3.26 4.43 34.65
C LEU A 270 1.85 3.88 34.78
N ALA A 271 1.43 2.98 33.88
CA ALA A 271 0.13 2.32 33.96
C ALA A 271 -0.04 1.52 35.25
N ALA A 272 0.99 0.78 35.67
CA ALA A 272 0.98 0.04 36.93
C ALA A 272 0.91 0.97 38.16
N ALA A 273 1.67 2.08 38.17
CA ALA A 273 1.63 3.06 39.24
C ALA A 273 0.27 3.78 39.33
N GLN A 274 -0.35 4.07 38.19
CA GLN A 274 -1.70 4.64 38.12
C GLN A 274 -2.72 3.66 38.71
N ALA A 275 -2.69 2.39 38.32
CA ALA A 275 -3.58 1.37 38.88
C ALA A 275 -3.42 1.21 40.40
N ALA A 276 -2.20 1.29 40.93
CA ALA A 276 -1.94 1.24 42.37
C ALA A 276 -2.53 2.46 43.11
N TYR A 277 -2.39 3.66 42.55
CA TYR A 277 -2.98 4.89 43.10
C TYR A 277 -4.51 4.87 43.06
N ASP A 278 -5.09 4.37 41.97
CA ASP A 278 -6.55 4.25 41.83
C ASP A 278 -7.14 3.25 42.84
N ALA A 279 -6.40 2.19 43.18
CA ALA A 279 -6.79 1.21 44.19
C ALA A 279 -6.63 1.74 45.63
N ASP A 280 -5.57 2.51 45.91
CA ASP A 280 -5.31 3.15 47.21
C ASP A 280 -4.70 4.55 47.02
N PRO A 281 -5.49 5.64 47.18
CA PRO A 281 -5.03 7.00 46.96
C PRO A 281 -4.25 7.55 48.15
N SER A 282 -3.24 6.80 48.60
CA SER A 282 -2.35 7.19 49.68
C SER A 282 -1.24 8.13 49.19
N PRO A 283 -0.65 8.97 50.07
CA PRO A 283 0.49 9.83 49.70
C PRO A 283 1.69 9.07 49.12
N ALA A 284 1.89 7.81 49.53
CA ALA A 284 2.96 6.96 49.02
C ALA A 284 2.71 6.57 47.55
N ASN A 285 1.48 6.14 47.20
CA ASN A 285 1.14 5.79 45.83
C ASN A 285 1.10 7.02 44.91
N LEU A 286 0.69 8.19 45.42
CA LEU A 286 0.79 9.44 44.68
C LEU A 286 2.24 9.80 44.34
N ALA A 287 3.17 9.63 45.29
CA ALA A 287 4.58 9.86 45.06
C ALA A 287 5.15 8.88 44.02
N ALA A 288 4.76 7.60 44.08
CA ALA A 288 5.16 6.60 43.09
C ALA A 288 4.61 6.92 41.68
N LEU A 289 3.35 7.35 41.58
CA LEU A 289 2.75 7.78 40.32
C LEU A 289 3.48 8.99 39.71
N ASN A 290 3.80 10.00 40.52
CA ASN A 290 4.54 11.16 40.04
C ASN A 290 5.95 10.77 39.57
N ALA A 291 6.65 9.91 40.32
CA ALA A 291 7.96 9.41 39.90
C ALA A 291 7.90 8.60 38.58
N ALA A 292 6.82 7.83 38.37
CA ALA A 292 6.62 7.09 37.12
C ALA A 292 6.32 8.03 35.93
N LYS A 293 5.59 9.13 36.15
CA LYS A 293 5.38 10.17 35.13
C LYS A 293 6.69 10.84 34.73
N ASP A 294 7.50 11.25 35.71
CA ASP A 294 8.80 11.87 35.45
C ASP A 294 9.73 10.91 34.68
N ALA A 295 9.70 9.61 35.01
CA ALA A 295 10.49 8.59 34.33
C ALA A 295 10.02 8.33 32.88
N GLU A 296 8.71 8.33 32.64
CA GLU A 296 8.14 8.19 31.29
C GLU A 296 8.47 9.40 30.42
N GLU A 297 8.33 10.62 30.96
CA GLU A 297 8.69 11.85 30.25
C GLU A 297 10.19 11.87 29.89
N ALA A 298 11.05 11.49 30.83
CA ALA A 298 12.49 11.39 30.58
C ALA A 298 12.83 10.35 29.49
N ALA A 299 12.19 9.18 29.52
CA ALA A 299 12.38 8.14 28.51
C ALA A 299 11.87 8.58 27.12
N HIS A 300 10.72 9.25 27.07
CA HIS A 300 10.16 9.80 25.83
C HIS A 300 11.08 10.87 25.22
N ASN A 301 11.57 11.81 26.02
CA ASN A 301 12.51 12.83 25.56
C ASN A 301 13.83 12.22 25.04
N ASN A 302 14.33 11.16 25.67
CA ASN A 302 15.50 10.42 25.18
C ASN A 302 15.22 9.72 23.84
N TYR A 303 14.04 9.10 23.67
CA TYR A 303 13.63 8.54 22.39
C TYR A 303 13.59 9.60 21.28
N LEU A 304 12.96 10.76 21.54
CA LEU A 304 12.91 11.86 20.56
C LEU A 304 14.32 12.35 20.18
N ALA A 305 15.24 12.46 21.15
CA ALA A 305 16.61 12.83 20.88
C ALA A 305 17.33 11.81 19.99
N LYS A 306 17.10 10.51 20.20
CA LYS A 306 17.69 9.44 19.38
C LYS A 306 17.09 9.33 18.00
N LYS A 307 15.80 9.59 17.86
CA LYS A 307 15.15 9.71 16.55
C LYS A 307 15.73 10.86 15.72
N ALA A 308 15.92 12.03 16.34
CA ALA A 308 16.55 13.18 15.66
C ALA A 308 18.00 12.88 15.25
N GLU A 309 18.77 12.17 16.09
CA GLU A 309 20.12 11.71 15.74
C GLU A 309 20.10 10.75 14.53
N ARG A 310 19.15 9.81 14.47
CA ARG A 310 18.97 8.92 13.31
C ARG A 310 18.62 9.68 12.03
N GLU A 311 17.70 10.64 12.11
CA GLU A 311 17.33 11.52 10.99
C GLU A 311 18.55 12.28 10.44
N GLN A 312 19.37 12.85 11.32
CA GLN A 312 20.61 13.52 10.91
C GLN A 312 21.60 12.56 10.22
N ARG A 313 21.75 11.32 10.73
CA ARG A 313 22.65 10.31 10.12
C ARG A 313 22.14 9.81 8.77
N GLU A 314 20.82 9.79 8.57
CA GLU A 314 20.21 9.44 7.29
C GLU A 314 20.52 10.51 6.24
N GLU A 315 20.35 11.80 6.57
CA GLU A 315 20.71 12.93 5.69
C GLU A 315 22.21 12.91 5.33
N GLU A 316 23.11 12.70 6.31
CA GLU A 316 24.55 12.58 6.08
C GLU A 316 24.90 11.43 5.10
N TYR A 317 24.16 10.31 5.18
CA TYR A 317 24.37 9.17 4.28
C TYR A 317 23.78 9.42 2.89
N GLU A 318 22.61 10.04 2.79
CA GLU A 318 21.95 10.41 1.53
C GLU A 318 22.77 11.44 0.73
N ASP A 319 23.32 12.46 1.41
CA ASP A 319 24.23 13.43 0.82
C ASP A 319 25.48 12.77 0.20
N LEU A 320 26.03 11.76 0.86
CA LEU A 320 27.22 11.06 0.39
C LEU A 320 26.94 10.15 -0.82
N ILE A 321 25.75 9.54 -0.90
CA ILE A 321 25.38 8.68 -2.04
C ILE A 321 24.70 9.46 -3.17
N GLY A 322 24.42 10.74 -2.97
CA GLY A 322 23.85 11.65 -3.96
C GLY A 322 22.38 11.40 -4.26
N MET A 323 21.58 11.06 -3.24
CA MET A 323 20.12 10.92 -3.35
C MET A 323 19.37 12.12 -2.78
#